data_AF-U1NYC0-F1
#
_entry.id   AF-U1NYC0-F1
#
_cell.length_a   1.000
_cell.length_b   1.000
_cell.length_c   1.000
_cell.angle_alpha   90.00
_cell.angle_beta   90.00
_cell.angle_gamma   90.00
#
_symmetry.space_group_name_H-M   'P 1'
#
loop_
_entity.id
_entity.type
_entity.pdbx_description
1 polymer ?
#
loop_
_entity_poly.entity_id
_entity_poly.type
_entity_poly.pdbx_seq_one_letter_code
_entity_poly.pdbx_strand_id
1 'polypeptide(L)'
;MQLRDALHDYKRASGDETLFAGERRTLSGRFSGGDRRLVHVDDGVLRDFGYPLSGLTGLVRSRFGLKVDGEKHWFNDEASTQQYHAGTGLVETVHETPVGEVTQLDLTLGDAHLTGFQTEIDHAEIIAYVSLAPDGRHSRVGQLHHEDVIEVYHETEHDFLGSATGFAGLRGQVPATFDDIISEEPTEYPRSPHDGRYEEDRLSGDLVCWLPLDDGWTTLITLLTDWADTERSALSTGWKPSGPSSATARR
;
A
#
# COMPACT_ATOMS: atom_id res chain seq x y z
N MET A 1 -13.85 -1.88 10.50
CA MET A 1 -14.40 -0.51 10.33
C MET A 1 -14.46 0.13 11.71
N GLN A 2 -13.70 1.21 11.95
CA GLN A 2 -13.76 1.95 13.22
C GLN A 2 -14.64 3.21 13.09
N LEU A 3 -15.06 3.80 14.22
CA LEU A 3 -15.90 5.01 14.24
C LEU A 3 -15.33 6.15 13.40
N ARG A 4 -14.01 6.34 13.44
CA ARG A 4 -13.32 7.38 12.67
C ARG A 4 -13.48 7.20 11.16
N ASP A 5 -13.45 5.95 10.67
CA ASP A 5 -13.61 5.65 9.25
C ASP A 5 -15.05 5.83 8.83
N ALA A 6 -16.00 5.37 9.65
CA ALA A 6 -17.43 5.56 9.38
C ALA A 6 -17.81 7.04 9.34
N LEU A 7 -17.24 7.87 10.21
CA LEU A 7 -17.47 9.30 10.22
C LEU A 7 -16.77 9.99 9.04
N HIS A 8 -15.57 9.56 8.67
CA HIS A 8 -14.88 10.03 7.46
C HIS A 8 -15.68 9.72 6.20
N ASP A 9 -16.15 8.47 6.07
CA ASP A 9 -16.99 8.02 4.96
C ASP A 9 -18.32 8.79 4.93
N TYR A 10 -18.94 9.03 6.09
CA TYR A 10 -20.15 9.85 6.19
C TYR A 10 -19.91 11.27 5.67
N LYS A 11 -18.84 11.94 6.10
CA LYS A 11 -18.52 13.30 5.63
C LYS A 11 -18.26 13.32 4.13
N ARG A 12 -17.56 12.33 3.60
CA ARG A 12 -17.29 12.21 2.16
C ARG A 12 -18.56 11.99 1.34
N ALA A 13 -19.51 11.24 1.90
CA ALA A 13 -20.82 10.99 1.30
C ALA A 13 -21.84 12.12 1.54
N SER A 14 -21.56 13.02 2.49
CA SER A 14 -22.48 14.09 2.90
C SER A 14 -22.57 15.16 1.81
N GLY A 15 -23.51 14.95 0.88
CA GLY A 15 -23.71 15.79 -0.29
C GLY A 15 -23.91 15.02 -1.59
N ASP A 16 -23.66 13.70 -1.57
CA ASP A 16 -23.90 12.81 -2.71
C ASP A 16 -25.31 12.18 -2.58
N GLU A 17 -26.09 12.21 -3.66
CA GLU A 17 -27.45 11.67 -3.69
C GLU A 17 -27.48 10.14 -3.66
N THR A 18 -26.36 9.50 -3.98
CA THR A 18 -26.28 8.08 -4.22
C THR A 18 -25.29 7.37 -3.31
N LEU A 19 -24.20 8.02 -2.89
CA LEU A 19 -23.17 7.40 -2.04
C LEU A 19 -23.66 7.32 -0.60
N PHE A 20 -23.74 6.11 -0.06
CA PHE A 20 -24.12 5.90 1.34
C PHE A 20 -22.89 5.80 2.25
N ALA A 21 -23.02 6.27 3.50
CA ALA A 21 -21.94 6.16 4.48
C ALA A 21 -21.55 4.69 4.72
N GLY A 22 -20.25 4.38 4.64
CA GLY A 22 -19.71 3.03 4.74
C GLY A 22 -19.90 2.17 3.49
N GLU A 23 -20.55 2.69 2.45
CA GLU A 23 -20.59 2.05 1.13
C GLU A 23 -19.20 2.10 0.50
N ARG A 24 -18.65 0.92 0.21
CA ARG A 24 -17.39 0.78 -0.52
C ARG A 24 -17.74 0.49 -1.97
N ARG A 25 -17.97 1.54 -2.75
CA ARG A 25 -18.29 1.40 -4.16
C ARG A 25 -17.12 0.81 -4.92
N THR A 26 -17.40 -0.28 -5.62
CA THR A 26 -16.51 -0.90 -6.60
C THR A 26 -17.19 -0.90 -7.97
N LEU A 27 -18.01 0.14 -8.22
CA LEU A 27 -18.72 0.35 -9.48
C LEU A 27 -17.75 0.85 -10.57
N SER A 28 -16.67 1.51 -10.14
CA SER A 28 -15.47 1.84 -10.92
C SER A 28 -14.29 0.98 -10.48
N GLY A 29 -13.20 1.06 -11.25
CA GLY A 29 -11.99 0.30 -11.01
C GLY A 29 -12.09 -1.18 -11.40
N ARG A 30 -11.07 -1.94 -11.01
CA ARG A 30 -10.93 -3.38 -11.26
C ARG A 30 -10.39 -4.08 -10.04
N PHE A 31 -10.40 -5.41 -10.08
CA PHE A 31 -9.83 -6.22 -9.02
C PHE A 31 -8.58 -6.93 -9.51
N SER A 32 -7.50 -6.79 -8.75
CA SER A 32 -6.32 -7.65 -8.86
C SER A 32 -6.40 -8.69 -7.74
N GLY A 33 -6.59 -9.96 -8.10
CA GLY A 33 -6.86 -11.01 -7.14
C GLY A 33 -6.23 -12.34 -7.53
N GLY A 34 -5.99 -13.17 -6.52
CA GLY A 34 -5.52 -14.53 -6.66
C GLY A 34 -6.24 -15.45 -5.67
N ASP A 35 -5.48 -16.26 -4.93
CA ASP A 35 -6.02 -17.25 -3.99
C ASP A 35 -6.87 -16.63 -2.88
N ARG A 36 -6.21 -15.95 -1.92
CA ARG A 36 -6.83 -15.47 -0.68
C ARG A 36 -6.89 -13.95 -0.57
N ARG A 37 -6.06 -13.25 -1.35
CA ARG A 37 -6.00 -11.79 -1.37
C ARG A 37 -6.70 -11.24 -2.60
N LEU A 38 -7.52 -10.22 -2.37
CA LEU A 38 -8.29 -9.53 -3.39
C LEU A 38 -8.12 -8.04 -3.15
N VAL A 39 -7.52 -7.34 -4.12
CA VAL A 39 -7.28 -5.89 -4.03
C VAL A 39 -8.13 -5.19 -5.07
N HIS A 40 -8.90 -4.21 -4.63
CA HIS A 40 -9.60 -3.29 -5.52
C HIS A 40 -8.64 -2.17 -5.93
N VAL A 41 -8.54 -1.94 -7.24
CA VAL A 41 -7.68 -0.96 -7.90
C VAL A 41 -8.60 0.06 -8.57
N ASP A 42 -8.62 1.27 -8.02
CA ASP A 42 -9.30 2.43 -8.59
C ASP A 42 -8.26 3.50 -8.96
N ASP A 43 -8.71 4.64 -9.46
CA ASP A 43 -7.85 5.73 -9.94
C ASP A 43 -6.85 6.22 -8.86
N GLY A 44 -5.65 5.65 -8.81
CA GLY A 44 -4.64 5.99 -7.81
C GLY A 44 -4.96 5.55 -6.38
N VAL A 45 -5.93 4.65 -6.19
CA VAL A 45 -6.37 4.18 -4.88
C VAL A 45 -6.48 2.66 -4.88
N LEU A 46 -5.86 2.05 -3.88
CA LEU A 46 -5.89 0.62 -3.61
C LEU A 46 -6.54 0.32 -2.25
N ARG A 47 -7.25 -0.80 -2.19
CA ARG A 47 -7.84 -1.31 -0.95
C ARG A 47 -7.97 -2.83 -0.96
N ASP A 48 -7.62 -3.48 0.14
CA ASP A 48 -7.85 -4.90 0.36
C ASP A 48 -9.33 -5.21 0.64
N PHE A 49 -9.81 -6.24 -0.04
CA PHE A 49 -11.11 -6.90 0.12
C PHE A 49 -10.96 -8.41 0.41
N GLY A 50 -9.74 -8.87 0.70
CA GLY A 50 -9.44 -10.28 0.99
C GLY A 50 -10.08 -10.81 2.27
N TYR A 51 -10.34 -9.96 3.28
CA TYR A 51 -11.04 -10.37 4.50
C TYR A 51 -12.54 -10.65 4.21
N PRO A 52 -13.12 -11.77 4.69
CA PRO A 52 -12.58 -12.73 5.65
C PRO A 52 -11.86 -13.95 5.05
N LEU A 53 -11.69 -14.03 3.72
CA LEU A 53 -11.11 -15.21 3.05
C LEU A 53 -9.63 -15.41 3.43
N SER A 54 -8.85 -14.32 3.51
CA SER A 54 -7.47 -14.35 3.99
C SER A 54 -7.38 -14.53 5.52
N GLY A 55 -8.39 -14.06 6.26
CA GLY A 55 -8.29 -13.86 7.71
C GLY A 55 -7.44 -12.65 8.11
N LEU A 56 -6.86 -11.92 7.14
CA LEU A 56 -5.96 -10.78 7.33
C LEU A 56 -6.62 -9.51 6.78
N THR A 57 -6.37 -8.36 7.41
CA THR A 57 -7.07 -7.10 7.07
C THR A 57 -6.31 -6.22 6.09
N GLY A 58 -4.97 -6.22 6.14
CA GLY A 58 -4.09 -5.60 5.15
C GLY A 58 -4.31 -4.10 4.90
N LEU A 59 -4.26 -3.70 3.61
CA LEU A 59 -4.30 -2.31 3.14
C LEU A 59 -5.73 -1.74 3.19
N VAL A 60 -6.01 -0.88 4.15
CA VAL A 60 -7.36 -0.29 4.35
C VAL A 60 -7.56 1.05 3.65
N ARG A 61 -6.49 1.77 3.35
CA ARG A 61 -6.50 3.02 2.59
C ARG A 61 -5.17 3.18 1.87
N SER A 62 -5.22 3.77 0.69
CA SER A 62 -4.03 4.29 0.03
C SER A 62 -4.37 5.50 -0.84
N ARG A 63 -3.35 6.22 -1.26
CA ARG A 63 -3.41 7.28 -2.28
C ARG A 63 -2.05 7.37 -2.94
N PHE A 64 -2.03 7.31 -4.26
CA PHE A 64 -0.81 7.38 -5.06
C PHE A 64 -0.78 8.66 -5.89
N GLY A 65 0.43 9.15 -6.12
CA GLY A 65 0.66 10.31 -6.96
C GLY A 65 2.09 10.41 -7.44
N LEU A 66 2.31 11.41 -8.26
CA LEU A 66 3.59 11.79 -8.81
C LEU A 66 4.09 13.07 -8.12
N LYS A 67 5.39 13.14 -7.86
CA LYS A 67 6.06 14.36 -7.43
C LYS A 67 7.12 14.72 -8.46
N VAL A 68 7.06 15.95 -8.98
CA VAL A 68 8.02 16.49 -9.96
C VAL A 68 8.37 17.91 -9.52
N ASP A 69 9.66 18.24 -9.45
CA ASP A 69 10.15 19.58 -9.05
C ASP A 69 9.57 20.14 -7.74
N GLY A 70 9.13 19.25 -6.84
CA GLY A 70 8.52 19.61 -5.55
C GLY A 70 7.00 19.78 -5.57
N GLU A 71 6.37 19.80 -6.75
CA GLU A 71 4.91 19.77 -6.93
C GLU A 71 4.38 18.33 -6.85
N LYS A 72 3.12 18.18 -6.43
CA LYS A 72 2.46 16.88 -6.26
C LYS A 72 1.21 16.81 -7.13
N HIS A 73 1.07 15.71 -7.88
CA HIS A 73 -0.09 15.39 -8.70
C HIS A 73 -0.67 14.06 -8.22
N TRP A 74 -1.85 14.08 -7.62
CA TRP A 74 -2.49 12.87 -7.11
C TRP A 74 -3.32 12.21 -8.21
N PHE A 75 -3.11 10.93 -8.44
CA PHE A 75 -3.73 10.22 -9.56
C PHE A 75 -5.27 10.16 -9.48
N ASN A 76 -5.83 10.18 -8.27
CA ASN A 76 -7.27 10.17 -8.05
C ASN A 76 -7.96 11.52 -8.35
N ASP A 77 -7.18 12.55 -8.65
CA ASP A 77 -7.67 13.87 -9.08
C ASP A 77 -7.58 14.03 -10.61
N GLU A 78 -6.97 13.04 -11.30
CA GLU A 78 -6.67 13.07 -12.73
C GLU A 78 -7.51 12.07 -13.53
N ALA A 79 -7.63 12.31 -14.83
CA ALA A 79 -8.29 11.37 -15.72
C ALA A 79 -7.47 10.09 -15.84
N SER A 80 -8.14 8.94 -15.74
CA SER A 80 -7.50 7.64 -15.78
C SER A 80 -8.23 6.67 -16.69
N THR A 81 -7.48 5.84 -17.41
CA THR A 81 -8.03 4.73 -18.20
C THR A 81 -7.44 3.43 -17.70
N GLN A 82 -8.30 2.45 -17.44
CA GLN A 82 -7.87 1.18 -16.87
C GLN A 82 -8.27 0.01 -17.78
N GLN A 83 -7.45 -1.05 -17.81
CA GLN A 83 -7.69 -2.31 -18.51
C GLN A 83 -7.03 -3.51 -17.82
N TYR A 84 -7.46 -4.72 -18.16
CA TYR A 84 -6.71 -5.93 -17.80
C TYR A 84 -5.68 -6.20 -18.90
N HIS A 85 -4.42 -6.36 -18.53
CA HIS A 85 -3.35 -6.60 -19.48
C HIS A 85 -3.44 -8.05 -20.03
N ALA A 86 -3.63 -8.18 -21.34
CA ALA A 86 -3.60 -9.43 -22.08
C ALA A 86 -4.48 -10.58 -21.51
N GLY A 87 -5.62 -10.24 -20.90
CA GLY A 87 -6.53 -11.22 -20.30
C GLY A 87 -6.00 -11.91 -19.04
N THR A 88 -4.97 -11.33 -18.41
CA THR A 88 -4.41 -11.78 -17.13
C THR A 88 -5.06 -11.03 -15.95
N GLY A 89 -4.69 -11.39 -14.72
CA GLY A 89 -5.08 -10.64 -13.52
C GLY A 89 -4.32 -9.33 -13.29
N LEU A 90 -3.38 -8.98 -14.18
CA LEU A 90 -2.65 -7.71 -14.14
C LEU A 90 -3.59 -6.57 -14.56
N VAL A 91 -3.80 -5.62 -13.67
CA VAL A 91 -4.54 -4.38 -13.95
C VAL A 91 -3.55 -3.31 -14.38
N GLU A 92 -3.81 -2.69 -15.52
CA GLU A 92 -3.07 -1.53 -16.01
C GLU A 92 -3.96 -0.30 -15.90
N THR A 93 -3.48 0.74 -15.25
CA THR A 93 -4.13 2.05 -15.14
C THR A 93 -3.20 3.11 -15.69
N VAL A 94 -3.62 3.86 -16.70
CA VAL A 94 -2.88 4.99 -17.25
C VAL A 94 -3.47 6.28 -16.70
N HIS A 95 -2.63 7.08 -16.04
CA HIS A 95 -2.99 8.37 -15.43
C HIS A 95 -2.48 9.52 -16.30
N GLU A 96 -3.39 10.39 -16.72
CA GLU A 96 -3.11 11.57 -17.54
C GLU A 96 -2.81 12.76 -16.62
N THR A 97 -1.58 12.86 -16.10
CA THR A 97 -1.22 13.96 -15.20
C THR A 97 -0.87 15.23 -15.98
N PRO A 98 -0.90 16.43 -15.35
CA PRO A 98 -0.54 17.69 -16.02
C PRO A 98 0.90 17.73 -16.58
N VAL A 99 1.78 16.86 -16.09
CA VAL A 99 3.20 16.81 -16.44
C VAL A 99 3.58 15.62 -17.34
N GLY A 100 2.63 14.72 -17.60
CA GLY A 100 2.81 13.56 -18.48
C GLY A 100 2.07 12.31 -18.01
N GLU A 101 2.12 11.25 -18.80
CA GLU A 101 1.48 9.98 -18.45
C GLU A 101 2.29 9.19 -17.42
N VAL A 102 1.56 8.54 -16.51
CA VAL A 102 2.09 7.52 -15.60
C VAL A 102 1.27 6.25 -15.77
N THR A 103 1.94 5.14 -16.06
CA THR A 103 1.31 3.82 -16.11
C THR A 103 1.49 3.12 -14.77
N GLN A 104 0.39 2.80 -14.10
CA GLN A 104 0.33 1.98 -12.89
C GLN A 104 -0.04 0.54 -13.27
N LEU A 105 0.70 -0.43 -12.72
CA LEU A 105 0.51 -1.87 -12.95
C LEU A 105 0.29 -2.61 -11.62
N ASP A 106 -0.87 -3.23 -11.44
CA ASP A 106 -1.26 -3.88 -10.19
C ASP A 106 -1.47 -5.39 -10.33
N LEU A 107 -0.71 -6.17 -9.57
CA LEU A 107 -0.74 -7.63 -9.58
C LEU A 107 -0.73 -8.22 -8.18
N THR A 108 -1.74 -9.04 -7.88
CA THR A 108 -1.78 -9.86 -6.66
C THR A 108 -1.19 -11.25 -6.92
N LEU A 109 -0.21 -11.67 -6.10
CA LEU A 109 0.45 -12.97 -6.14
C LEU A 109 0.50 -13.58 -4.74
N GLY A 110 -0.31 -14.61 -4.48
CA GLY A 110 -0.48 -15.16 -3.14
C GLY A 110 -1.03 -14.10 -2.17
N ASP A 111 -0.32 -13.86 -1.07
CA ASP A 111 -0.66 -12.80 -0.10
C ASP A 111 0.06 -11.47 -0.38
N ALA A 112 0.85 -11.39 -1.47
CA ALA A 112 1.51 -10.16 -1.92
C ALA A 112 0.67 -9.40 -2.96
N HIS A 113 0.78 -8.08 -2.96
CA HIS A 113 0.28 -7.20 -4.01
C HIS A 113 1.40 -6.25 -4.44
N LEU A 114 1.65 -6.23 -5.74
CA LEU A 114 2.69 -5.43 -6.37
C LEU A 114 2.02 -4.30 -7.16
N THR A 115 2.48 -3.08 -6.93
CA THR A 115 2.06 -1.88 -7.66
C THR A 115 3.28 -1.27 -8.31
N GLY A 116 3.44 -1.52 -9.61
CA GLY A 116 4.48 -0.94 -10.46
C GLY A 116 4.06 0.41 -11.01
N PHE A 117 5.02 1.30 -11.20
CA PHE A 117 4.81 2.61 -11.83
C PHE A 117 5.86 2.83 -12.91
N GLN A 118 5.42 3.30 -14.08
CA GLN A 118 6.26 3.66 -15.22
C GLN A 118 5.95 5.05 -15.72
N THR A 119 6.99 5.83 -16.02
CA THR A 119 6.85 7.12 -16.70
C THR A 119 8.15 7.54 -17.39
N GLU A 120 8.03 8.36 -18.43
CA GLU A 120 9.15 9.00 -19.12
C GLU A 120 9.43 10.42 -18.57
N ILE A 121 8.76 10.82 -17.49
CA ILE A 121 8.92 12.14 -16.88
C ILE A 121 10.23 12.19 -16.10
N ASP A 122 11.12 13.08 -16.51
CA ASP A 122 12.40 13.32 -15.83
C ASP A 122 12.20 13.84 -14.40
N HIS A 123 13.12 13.43 -13.50
CA HIS A 123 13.14 13.87 -12.09
C HIS A 123 11.86 13.59 -11.29
N ALA A 124 11.03 12.66 -11.77
CA ALA A 124 9.87 12.19 -11.05
C ALA A 124 10.24 11.36 -9.81
N GLU A 125 9.36 11.38 -8.81
CA GLU A 125 9.29 10.45 -7.69
C GLU A 125 7.82 10.01 -7.51
N ILE A 126 7.59 8.75 -7.17
CA ILE A 126 6.24 8.31 -6.77
C ILE A 126 6.04 8.66 -5.29
N ILE A 127 4.91 9.28 -4.97
CA ILE A 127 4.45 9.48 -3.60
C ILE A 127 3.33 8.50 -3.28
N ALA A 128 3.52 7.71 -2.23
CA ALA A 128 2.55 6.73 -1.77
C ALA A 128 2.12 7.06 -0.33
N TYR A 129 0.84 7.29 -0.12
CA TYR A 129 0.22 7.15 1.20
C TYR A 129 -0.40 5.75 1.30
N VAL A 130 -0.06 5.02 2.36
CA VAL A 130 -0.64 3.70 2.66
C VAL A 130 -1.05 3.64 4.12
N SER A 131 -2.15 2.95 4.40
CA SER A 131 -2.60 2.63 5.75
C SER A 131 -2.76 1.12 5.85
N LEU A 132 -1.86 0.50 6.62
CA LEU A 132 -1.92 -0.91 6.97
C LEU A 132 -2.60 -1.05 8.33
N ALA A 133 -3.45 -2.07 8.48
CA ALA A 133 -4.19 -2.27 9.72
C ALA A 133 -4.18 -3.75 10.11
N PRO A 134 -3.02 -4.30 10.54
CA PRO A 134 -2.97 -5.66 11.06
C PRO A 134 -4.00 -5.84 12.19
N ASP A 135 -4.72 -6.96 12.21
CA ASP A 135 -5.88 -7.25 13.05
C ASP A 135 -7.02 -6.22 12.96
N GLY A 136 -7.07 -5.44 11.87
CA GLY A 136 -8.00 -4.32 11.70
C GLY A 136 -7.77 -3.17 12.68
N ARG A 137 -6.54 -3.02 13.18
CA ARG A 137 -6.17 -1.99 14.16
C ARG A 137 -5.50 -0.78 13.48
N HIS A 138 -6.01 0.41 13.78
CA HIS A 138 -5.39 1.69 13.37
C HIS A 138 -4.54 2.34 14.48
N SER A 139 -4.42 1.69 15.64
CA SER A 139 -3.63 2.16 16.78
C SER A 139 -3.10 0.97 17.56
N ARG A 140 -2.04 1.19 18.37
CA ARG A 140 -1.27 0.11 19.01
C ARG A 140 -0.60 -0.83 18.01
N VAL A 141 -0.33 -0.29 16.83
CA VAL A 141 0.42 -0.95 15.78
C VAL A 141 1.88 -0.52 15.92
N GLY A 142 2.80 -1.47 15.81
CA GLY A 142 4.23 -1.17 15.81
C GLY A 142 4.79 -1.11 14.39
N GLN A 143 5.88 -0.35 14.21
CA GLN A 143 6.63 -0.32 12.96
C GLN A 143 8.09 -0.73 13.19
N LEU A 144 8.62 -1.64 12.36
CA LEU A 144 10.05 -1.94 12.26
C LEU A 144 10.53 -1.54 10.86
N HIS A 145 11.60 -0.75 10.80
CA HIS A 145 12.12 -0.19 9.55
C HIS A 145 13.42 -0.89 9.18
N HIS A 146 13.48 -1.44 7.98
CA HIS A 146 14.57 -2.24 7.44
C HIS A 146 14.93 -1.76 6.03
N GLU A 147 15.74 -0.70 5.93
CA GLU A 147 16.15 -0.07 4.65
C GLU A 147 14.95 0.13 3.70
N ASP A 148 14.74 -0.80 2.78
CA ASP A 148 13.70 -0.74 1.74
C ASP A 148 12.41 -1.48 2.11
N VAL A 149 12.28 -1.94 3.36
CA VAL A 149 11.13 -2.69 3.89
C VAL A 149 10.69 -2.13 5.23
N ILE A 150 9.38 -2.06 5.44
CA ILE A 150 8.76 -1.66 6.69
C ILE A 150 7.81 -2.77 7.08
N GLU A 151 7.97 -3.27 8.29
CA GLU A 151 7.04 -4.18 8.93
C GLU A 151 6.09 -3.37 9.81
N VAL A 152 4.80 -3.59 9.64
CA VAL A 152 3.72 -3.00 10.42
C VAL A 152 2.95 -4.13 11.07
N TYR A 153 2.94 -4.19 12.40
CA TYR A 153 2.46 -5.37 13.11
C TYR A 153 1.53 -5.06 14.27
N HIS A 154 0.62 -5.99 14.54
CA HIS A 154 -0.20 -6.04 15.74
C HIS A 154 -0.36 -7.51 16.15
N GLU A 155 -0.03 -7.82 17.42
CA GLU A 155 -0.04 -9.18 17.98
C GLU A 155 0.65 -10.21 17.07
N THR A 156 -0.11 -10.94 16.26
CA THR A 156 0.39 -11.99 15.36
C THR A 156 0.27 -11.64 13.89
N GLU A 157 -0.46 -10.58 13.50
CA GLU A 157 -0.54 -10.14 12.09
C GLU A 157 0.60 -9.14 11.80
N HIS A 158 1.33 -9.41 10.73
CA HIS A 158 2.46 -8.60 10.26
C HIS A 158 2.25 -8.28 8.77
N ASP A 159 2.11 -7.01 8.47
CA ASP A 159 2.02 -6.49 7.10
C ASP A 159 3.36 -5.85 6.73
N PHE A 160 3.87 -6.17 5.54
CA PHE A 160 5.09 -5.57 5.03
C PHE A 160 4.80 -4.60 3.90
N LEU A 161 5.51 -3.47 3.90
CA LEU A 161 5.61 -2.53 2.79
C LEU A 161 7.05 -2.50 2.29
N GLY A 162 7.28 -2.75 1.01
CA GLY A 162 8.61 -2.71 0.42
C GLY A 162 8.66 -1.90 -0.87
N SER A 163 9.84 -1.42 -1.24
CA SER A 163 10.08 -0.73 -2.52
C SER A 163 11.24 -1.38 -3.27
N ALA A 164 11.07 -1.64 -4.57
CA ALA A 164 12.11 -2.20 -5.43
C ALA A 164 13.29 -1.24 -5.66
N THR A 165 13.06 0.06 -5.53
CA THR A 165 14.05 1.13 -5.69
C THR A 165 14.35 1.85 -4.37
N GLY A 166 13.89 1.29 -3.25
CA GLY A 166 14.02 1.86 -1.92
C GLY A 166 13.13 3.08 -1.66
N PHE A 167 13.41 3.78 -0.56
CA PHE A 167 12.67 4.97 -0.14
C PHE A 167 13.61 6.19 -0.07
N ALA A 168 13.36 7.21 -0.87
CA ALA A 168 14.06 8.49 -0.78
C ALA A 168 13.67 9.26 0.50
N GLY A 169 12.47 8.98 1.01
CA GLY A 169 11.99 9.47 2.28
C GLY A 169 10.87 8.60 2.81
N LEU A 170 10.70 8.65 4.13
CA LEU A 170 9.62 7.98 4.81
C LEU A 170 9.14 8.80 5.99
N ARG A 171 7.81 8.88 6.16
CA ARG A 171 7.20 9.50 7.33
C ARG A 171 5.96 8.72 7.76
N GLY A 172 5.93 8.31 9.03
CA GLY A 172 4.70 7.84 9.64
C GLY A 172 3.71 8.97 9.87
N GLN A 173 2.42 8.64 9.93
CA GLN A 173 1.38 9.61 10.25
C GLN A 173 0.59 9.12 11.43
N VAL A 174 0.52 9.91 12.50
CA VAL A 174 -0.44 9.66 13.57
C VAL A 174 -1.86 9.60 12.97
N PRO A 175 -2.81 8.84 13.54
CA PRO A 175 -4.20 8.91 13.07
C PRO A 175 -4.81 10.31 13.23
N ALA A 176 -5.93 10.56 12.55
CA ALA A 176 -6.70 11.80 12.69
C ALA A 176 -6.96 12.15 14.16
N THR A 177 -6.71 13.41 14.53
CA THR A 177 -6.95 13.92 15.87
C THR A 177 -8.46 14.06 16.14
N PHE A 178 -8.85 14.26 17.39
CA PHE A 178 -10.25 14.52 17.71
C PHE A 178 -10.79 15.74 16.95
N ASP A 179 -10.00 16.81 16.85
CA ASP A 179 -10.38 18.03 16.13
C ASP A 179 -10.58 17.76 14.62
N ASP A 180 -9.72 16.95 14.01
CA ASP A 180 -9.91 16.50 12.61
C ASP A 180 -11.20 15.69 12.45
N ILE A 181 -11.52 14.86 13.44
CA ILE A 181 -12.69 13.98 13.43
C ILE A 181 -13.99 14.79 13.59
N ILE A 182 -14.02 15.88 14.36
CA ILE A 182 -15.22 16.70 14.56
C ILE A 182 -15.36 17.85 13.55
N SER A 183 -14.31 18.14 12.76
CA SER A 183 -14.37 19.10 11.65
C SER A 183 -15.54 18.79 10.71
N GLU A 184 -16.13 19.78 10.06
CA GLU A 184 -17.20 19.55 9.07
C GLU A 184 -16.67 18.82 7.84
N GLU A 185 -15.47 19.19 7.39
CA GLU A 185 -14.84 18.63 6.18
C GLU A 185 -14.26 17.23 6.42
N PRO A 186 -14.30 16.35 5.40
CA PRO A 186 -13.61 15.06 5.46
C PRO A 186 -12.10 15.28 5.56
N THR A 187 -11.43 14.43 6.34
CA THR A 187 -9.97 14.48 6.48
C THR A 187 -9.29 14.16 5.14
N GLU A 188 -8.46 15.06 4.65
CA GLU A 188 -7.64 14.77 3.47
C GLU A 188 -6.41 13.93 3.86
N TYR A 189 -6.07 12.95 3.02
CA TYR A 189 -4.88 12.12 3.18
C TYR A 189 -3.98 12.24 1.96
N PRO A 190 -2.64 12.24 2.12
CA PRO A 190 -1.94 12.35 3.40
C PRO A 190 -2.12 13.73 4.05
N ARG A 191 -2.07 13.77 5.38
CA ARG A 191 -2.12 15.02 6.15
C ARG A 191 -0.76 15.72 6.12
N SER A 192 -0.78 17.05 6.25
CA SER A 192 0.42 17.87 6.42
C SER A 192 1.27 17.35 7.59
N PRO A 193 2.61 17.47 7.51
CA PRO A 193 3.49 17.10 8.62
C PRO A 193 3.08 17.83 9.90
N HIS A 194 3.01 17.11 11.03
CA HIS A 194 2.82 17.72 12.35
C HIS A 194 4.18 18.07 12.97
N ASP A 195 4.21 19.14 13.77
CA ASP A 195 5.41 19.57 14.50
C ASP A 195 5.76 18.58 15.63
N GLY A 196 6.56 17.57 15.30
CA GLY A 196 7.57 17.01 16.20
C GLY A 196 7.14 16.01 17.26
N ARG A 197 6.61 14.85 16.87
CA ARG A 197 6.56 13.64 17.74
C ARG A 197 6.97 12.38 16.99
N TYR A 198 8.25 12.30 16.65
CA TYR A 198 8.85 11.19 15.90
C TYR A 198 8.51 9.79 16.45
N GLU A 199 8.36 9.66 17.78
CA GLU A 199 8.00 8.38 18.42
C GLU A 199 6.54 7.98 18.16
N GLU A 200 5.61 8.94 18.06
CA GLU A 200 4.20 8.66 17.80
C GLU A 200 3.95 8.28 16.34
N ASP A 201 4.78 8.79 15.41
CA ASP A 201 4.73 8.44 13.99
C ASP A 201 5.03 6.95 13.74
N ARG A 202 5.68 6.26 14.68
CA ARG A 202 5.98 4.82 14.62
C ARG A 202 4.91 3.92 15.24
N LEU A 203 3.86 4.51 15.82
CA LEU A 203 2.78 3.79 16.53
C LEU A 203 1.46 3.76 15.74
N SER A 204 1.55 3.93 14.42
CA SER A 204 0.44 3.86 13.48
C SER A 204 0.76 2.93 12.31
N GLY A 205 -0.24 2.56 11.51
CA GLY A 205 -0.01 1.89 10.23
C GLY A 205 -0.06 2.83 9.04
N ASP A 206 -0.17 4.14 9.26
CA ASP A 206 -0.25 5.15 8.21
C ASP A 206 1.16 5.63 7.85
N LEU A 207 1.54 5.47 6.58
CA LEU A 207 2.87 5.76 6.06
C LEU A 207 2.75 6.66 4.83
N VAL A 208 3.65 7.63 4.72
CA VAL A 208 3.90 8.44 3.51
C VAL A 208 5.31 8.13 3.04
N CYS A 209 5.42 7.61 1.83
CA CYS A 209 6.66 7.12 1.25
C CYS A 209 6.95 7.87 -0.05
N TRP A 210 8.23 8.15 -0.32
CA TRP A 210 8.71 8.67 -1.59
C TRP A 210 9.59 7.62 -2.23
N LEU A 211 9.17 7.11 -3.38
CA LEU A 211 9.86 6.06 -4.13
C LEU A 211 10.58 6.71 -5.31
N PRO A 212 11.92 6.68 -5.35
CA PRO A 212 12.65 7.14 -6.52
C PRO A 212 12.39 6.18 -7.69
N LEU A 213 12.49 6.67 -8.93
CA LEU A 213 12.43 5.82 -10.12
C LEU A 213 13.85 5.45 -10.58
N ASP A 214 14.00 4.21 -11.04
CA ASP A 214 15.18 3.70 -11.73
C ASP A 214 14.79 3.45 -13.20
N ASP A 215 15.45 4.14 -14.13
CA ASP A 215 15.10 4.15 -15.57
C ASP A 215 13.58 4.33 -15.83
N GLY A 216 12.96 5.29 -15.13
CA GLY A 216 11.53 5.59 -15.27
C GLY A 216 10.59 4.58 -14.62
N TRP A 217 11.11 3.65 -13.81
CA TRP A 217 10.34 2.57 -13.19
C TRP A 217 10.52 2.48 -11.66
N THR A 218 9.47 2.11 -10.94
CA THR A 218 9.57 1.60 -9.56
C THR A 218 8.45 0.61 -9.25
N THR A 219 8.55 -0.11 -8.13
CA THR A 219 7.50 -1.03 -7.67
C THR A 219 7.38 -1.00 -6.16
N LEU A 220 6.18 -0.73 -5.67
CA LEU A 220 5.79 -0.90 -4.28
C LEU A 220 5.22 -2.31 -4.08
N ILE A 221 5.57 -2.96 -2.98
CA ILE A 221 5.08 -4.28 -2.62
C ILE A 221 4.39 -4.16 -1.26
N THR A 222 3.19 -4.74 -1.14
CA THR A 222 2.57 -5.02 0.16
C THR A 222 2.45 -6.52 0.34
N LEU A 223 2.78 -7.06 1.50
CA LEU A 223 2.67 -8.49 1.81
C LEU A 223 1.95 -8.67 3.14
N LEU A 224 0.90 -9.49 3.14
CA LEU A 224 0.18 -9.84 4.37
C LEU A 224 0.75 -11.14 4.93
N THR A 225 1.01 -11.18 6.23
CA THR A 225 1.45 -12.41 6.91
C THR A 225 0.83 -12.51 8.30
N ASP A 226 0.70 -13.74 8.79
CA ASP A 226 0.52 -14.00 10.21
C ASP A 226 1.66 -14.86 10.75
N TRP A 227 2.08 -14.58 11.97
CA TRP A 227 2.91 -15.47 12.75
C TRP A 227 1.98 -16.28 13.64
N ALA A 228 1.31 -17.27 13.06
CA ALA A 228 0.89 -18.42 13.84
C ALA A 228 2.18 -19.12 14.28
N ASP A 229 2.59 -18.91 15.54
CA ASP A 229 3.79 -19.46 16.22
C ASP A 229 4.48 -20.56 15.39
N THR A 230 5.32 -20.15 14.44
CA THR A 230 6.10 -21.11 13.68
C THR A 230 7.08 -21.65 14.68
N GLU A 231 6.92 -22.92 15.09
CA GLU A 231 7.85 -23.54 16.02
C GLU A 231 9.27 -23.24 15.53
N ARG A 232 10.09 -22.65 16.40
CA ARG A 232 11.46 -22.19 16.12
C ARG A 232 12.33 -23.26 15.42
N SER A 233 11.94 -24.54 15.51
CA SER A 233 12.52 -25.69 14.81
C SER A 233 12.38 -25.63 13.28
N ALA A 234 11.27 -25.12 12.75
CA ALA A 234 10.96 -25.12 11.31
C ALA A 234 11.87 -24.17 10.51
N LEU A 235 12.27 -23.03 11.10
CA LEU A 235 13.19 -22.06 10.49
C LEU A 235 14.63 -22.59 10.34
N SER A 236 14.99 -23.67 11.03
CA SER A 236 16.36 -24.23 11.01
C SER A 236 16.58 -25.35 9.97
N THR A 237 15.55 -25.75 9.23
CA THR A 237 15.61 -26.95 8.37
C THR A 237 15.49 -26.69 6.86
N GLY A 238 15.30 -25.44 6.45
CA GLY A 238 14.96 -25.09 5.05
C GLY A 238 16.12 -24.85 4.09
N TRP A 239 17.35 -24.65 4.56
CA TRP A 239 18.49 -24.32 3.68
C TRP A 239 19.69 -25.23 3.91
N LYS A 240 19.83 -26.27 3.08
CA LYS A 240 21.12 -26.90 2.80
C LYS A 240 21.54 -26.49 1.39
N PRO A 241 22.61 -25.71 1.21
CA PRO A 241 23.15 -25.47 -0.12
C PRO A 241 23.77 -26.78 -0.60
N SER A 242 23.30 -27.28 -1.73
CA SER A 242 23.96 -28.35 -2.48
C SER A 242 25.29 -27.83 -3.01
N GLY A 243 26.37 -28.15 -2.29
CA GLY A 243 27.73 -27.90 -2.75
C GLY A 243 28.06 -28.70 -4.02
N PRO A 244 28.98 -28.20 -4.86
CA PRO A 244 29.29 -28.80 -6.15
C PRO A 244 29.98 -30.17 -5.98
N SER A 245 29.53 -31.13 -6.80
CA SER A 245 30.14 -32.46 -6.95
C SER A 245 31.60 -32.32 -7.41
N SER A 246 32.53 -32.65 -6.53
CA SER A 246 33.94 -32.84 -6.88
C SER A 246 34.13 -34.29 -7.35
N ALA A 247 34.23 -34.47 -8.66
CA ALA A 247 34.73 -35.69 -9.28
C ALA A 247 36.18 -35.91 -8.79
N THR A 248 36.38 -36.96 -7.99
CA THR A 248 37.72 -37.42 -7.62
C THR A 248 38.06 -38.62 -8.49
N ALA A 249 39.04 -38.45 -9.38
CA ALA A 249 39.69 -39.52 -10.10
C ALA A 249 40.58 -40.36 -9.16
N ARG A 250 40.45 -41.69 -9.21
CA ARG A 250 41.49 -42.74 -9.04
C ARG A 250 40.95 -43.98 -9.78
N ARG A 251 41.63 -44.68 -10.68
CA ARG A 251 43.07 -44.93 -10.90
C ARG A 251 43.39 -44.93 -12.39
#